data_AF-A0A1A8XHA5-F1
#
_entry.id   AF-A0A1A8XHA5-F1
#
_cell.length_a   1.000
_cell.length_b   1.000
_cell.length_c   1.000
_cell.angle_alpha   90.00
_cell.angle_beta   90.00
_cell.angle_gamma   90.00
#
_symmetry.space_group_name_H-M   'P 1'
#
loop_
_entity.id
_entity.type
_entity.pdbx_description
1 polymer ?
#
loop_
_entity_poly.entity_id
_entity_poly.type
_entity_poly.pdbx_seq_one_letter_code
_entity_poly.pdbx_strand_id
1 'polypeptide(L)'
;MLRHLLKLRGLSLIAFSALALFQTVARAELTIEITGAGANRIPVAIAEFAGDPGSSRLLTSVIRGDLERSGLFKLVDANGVAMNESTSPAYSDWKNRGADALAAGSIVPSGDGRQEARFRLYDINKQATLAGAAFVTSTPMLRAAGHRIADAIYEKLIGEPGYFATRIAYVVKGGPKHYELHIADADGQNAQAALKSKEPIISPSWSPDGSRLAYVSFENKKPVVYVHSLATGKRIVVANFKGSNSAPTWSPDGRKLAVVLTKEGGSQIFTVNTDGSGAQRLTPTSGINTEPFFSPDGQSIYFTSDRGGSPQIYRISADGGAAQRISFEGSYNVSPRISPDGRSMAFISRRESGFRLAVMDLASKQVQILTESHKDESPTFAPNGRMILIATEIGGRGVLSAVSIDGRIKQRLSIQAGDVREPAWGPFAR
;
A
#
# COMPACT_ATOMS: atom_id res chain seq x y z
N MET A 1 60.67 -17.37 56.33
CA MET A 1 59.83 -18.60 56.34
C MET A 1 58.44 -18.25 55.82
N LEU A 2 58.08 -18.88 54.69
CA LEU A 2 56.74 -19.19 54.16
C LEU A 2 55.66 -18.08 53.91
N ARG A 3 55.51 -17.76 52.60
CA ARG A 3 54.29 -17.74 51.74
C ARG A 3 53.15 -16.77 52.12
N HIS A 4 52.90 -15.66 51.41
CA HIS A 4 52.34 -15.51 50.05
C HIS A 4 51.18 -16.46 49.69
N LEU A 5 49.95 -15.95 49.63
CA LEU A 5 49.05 -15.91 48.44
C LEU A 5 47.56 -15.70 48.84
N LEU A 6 46.85 -14.93 48.01
CA LEU A 6 45.39 -14.84 47.87
C LEU A 6 44.61 -13.88 48.81
N LYS A 7 44.85 -12.58 48.66
CA LYS A 7 43.81 -11.54 48.82
C LYS A 7 43.98 -10.52 47.70
N LEU A 8 43.26 -10.69 46.58
CA LEU A 8 42.97 -9.65 45.56
C LEU A 8 42.36 -10.30 44.30
N ARG A 9 41.13 -10.81 44.40
CA ARG A 9 40.26 -11.07 43.23
C ARG A 9 38.81 -10.91 43.68
N GLY A 10 38.14 -9.87 43.18
CA GLY A 10 36.71 -9.69 43.43
C GLY A 10 36.17 -8.26 43.30
N LEU A 11 37.01 -7.25 43.06
CA LEU A 11 36.58 -5.85 42.91
C LEU A 11 36.44 -5.39 41.45
N SER A 12 36.34 -6.33 40.51
CA SER A 12 36.14 -6.03 39.07
C SER A 12 34.71 -6.29 38.58
N LEU A 13 33.74 -6.50 39.49
CA LEU A 13 32.37 -6.92 39.12
C LEU A 13 31.30 -5.82 39.27
N ILE A 14 31.68 -4.54 39.31
CA ILE A 14 30.73 -3.40 39.45
C ILE A 14 30.82 -2.42 38.26
N ALA A 15 31.73 -2.63 37.30
CA ALA A 15 31.90 -1.73 36.15
C ALA A 15 31.32 -2.24 34.81
N PHE A 16 30.42 -3.24 34.83
CA PHE A 16 29.85 -3.82 33.60
C PHE A 16 28.31 -3.85 33.54
N SER A 17 27.61 -3.17 34.45
CA SER A 17 26.15 -3.21 34.55
C SER A 17 25.49 -1.84 34.35
N ALA A 18 26.09 -0.98 33.54
CA ALA A 18 25.53 0.32 33.16
C ALA A 18 25.66 0.62 31.65
N LEU A 19 25.77 -0.40 30.80
CA LEU A 19 25.32 -0.26 29.42
C LEU A 19 23.80 -0.39 29.44
N ALA A 20 23.14 0.74 29.68
CA ALA A 20 21.72 0.89 29.46
C ALA A 20 21.39 0.32 28.08
N LEU A 21 20.58 -0.74 28.09
CA LEU A 21 19.82 -1.21 26.95
C LEU A 21 18.94 -0.05 26.47
N PHE A 22 19.49 0.82 25.62
CA PHE A 22 18.69 1.46 24.60
C PHE A 22 18.29 0.36 23.63
N GLN A 23 17.28 -0.42 24.01
CA GLN A 23 16.49 -1.16 23.05
C GLN A 23 15.81 -0.10 22.21
N THR A 24 16.45 0.28 21.11
CA THR A 24 15.74 0.92 20.01
C THR A 24 14.65 -0.08 19.64
N VAL A 25 13.39 0.30 19.86
CA VAL A 25 12.27 -0.44 19.29
C VAL A 25 12.52 -0.37 17.78
N ALA A 26 13.03 -1.46 17.20
CA ALA A 26 13.19 -1.55 15.76
C ALA A 26 11.78 -1.44 15.17
N ARG A 27 11.44 -0.24 14.69
CA ARG A 27 10.17 0.01 14.03
C ARG A 27 10.25 -0.63 12.65
N ALA A 28 9.23 -1.38 12.27
CA ALA A 28 9.10 -1.99 10.95
C ALA A 28 8.68 -0.96 9.87
N GLU A 29 9.10 0.29 10.01
CA GLU A 29 8.88 1.35 9.04
C GLU A 29 9.67 1.04 7.76
N LEU A 30 9.07 1.34 6.61
CA LEU A 30 9.70 1.11 5.31
C LEU A 30 10.56 2.33 4.94
N THR A 31 11.77 2.06 4.46
CA THR A 31 12.58 3.04 3.74
C THR A 31 12.18 3.04 2.28
N ILE A 32 11.94 4.23 1.72
CA ILE A 32 11.56 4.39 0.31
C ILE A 32 12.72 4.93 -0.52
N GLU A 33 13.09 4.23 -1.59
CA GLU A 33 13.99 4.70 -2.64
C GLU A 33 13.20 4.93 -3.93
N ILE A 34 13.37 6.07 -4.58
CA ILE A 34 12.67 6.40 -5.84
C ILE A 34 13.68 6.33 -7.00
N THR A 35 13.28 5.68 -8.10
CA THR A 35 14.04 5.60 -9.34
C THR A 35 13.16 5.99 -10.53
N GLY A 36 13.76 6.67 -11.51
CA GLY A 36 13.05 7.25 -12.64
C GLY A 36 12.48 8.65 -12.38
N ALA A 37 12.03 9.32 -13.43
CA ALA A 37 11.38 10.62 -13.36
C ALA A 37 10.32 10.74 -14.47
N GLY A 38 9.20 11.41 -14.19
CA GLY A 38 8.19 11.70 -15.19
C GLY A 38 8.73 12.68 -16.23
N ALA A 39 8.34 12.50 -17.50
CA ALA A 39 8.79 13.34 -18.60
C ALA A 39 8.33 14.81 -18.45
N ASN A 40 7.14 15.03 -17.88
CA ASN A 40 6.56 16.35 -17.62
C ASN A 40 6.23 16.47 -16.14
N ARG A 41 7.14 17.07 -15.36
CA ARG A 41 6.93 17.33 -13.93
C ARG A 41 6.50 18.76 -13.70
N ILE A 42 5.47 18.95 -12.88
CA ILE A 42 4.99 20.28 -12.48
C ILE A 42 5.94 20.84 -11.40
N PRO A 43 6.62 21.97 -11.64
CA PRO A 43 7.42 22.65 -10.62
C PRO A 43 6.53 23.23 -9.53
N VAL A 44 6.66 22.71 -8.30
CA VAL A 44 5.85 23.15 -7.16
C VAL A 44 6.74 23.51 -5.98
N ALA A 45 6.51 24.67 -5.40
CA ALA A 45 7.10 25.08 -4.13
C ALA A 45 6.13 24.78 -2.99
N ILE A 46 6.63 24.22 -1.89
CA ILE A 46 5.87 24.05 -0.65
C ILE A 46 6.61 24.87 0.41
N ALA A 47 6.09 26.04 0.78
CA ALA A 47 6.66 26.85 1.85
C ALA A 47 6.56 26.12 3.20
N GLU A 48 7.44 26.46 4.14
CA GLU A 48 7.31 25.96 5.50
C GLU A 48 6.06 26.56 6.15
N PHE A 49 5.18 25.69 6.67
CA PHE A 49 3.94 26.16 7.27
C PHE A 49 4.25 26.98 8.53
N ALA A 50 3.55 28.10 8.72
CA ALA A 50 3.68 28.91 9.93
C ALA A 50 3.08 28.17 11.14
N GLY A 51 3.73 28.22 12.30
CA GLY A 51 3.25 27.53 13.51
C GLY A 51 4.39 27.05 14.39
N ASP A 52 4.10 26.07 15.25
CA ASP A 52 5.12 25.38 16.04
C ASP A 52 6.16 24.72 15.11
N PRO A 53 7.48 25.01 15.27
CA PRO A 53 8.51 24.56 14.33
C PRO A 53 8.57 23.04 14.12
N GLY A 54 8.33 22.25 15.17
CA GLY A 54 8.33 20.78 15.08
C GLY A 54 7.17 20.27 14.24
N SER A 55 5.97 20.77 14.54
CA SER A 55 4.73 20.43 13.83
C SER A 55 4.78 20.86 12.36
N SER A 56 5.26 22.08 12.11
CA SER A 56 5.42 22.66 10.77
C SER A 56 6.38 21.85 9.91
N ARG A 57 7.55 21.50 10.44
CA ARG A 57 8.55 20.72 9.71
C ARG A 57 8.04 19.33 9.36
N LEU A 58 7.34 18.67 10.29
CA LEU A 58 6.75 17.34 10.07
C LEU A 58 5.68 17.38 8.98
N LEU A 59 4.70 18.30 9.08
CA LEU A 59 3.62 18.40 8.11
C LEU A 59 4.14 18.77 6.72
N THR A 60 5.06 19.74 6.65
CA THR A 60 5.63 20.19 5.38
C THR A 60 6.46 19.10 4.71
N SER A 61 7.23 18.30 5.48
CA SER A 61 8.03 17.21 4.92
C SER A 61 7.18 16.07 4.35
N VAL A 62 6.02 15.79 4.96
CA VAL A 62 5.05 14.84 4.42
C VAL A 62 4.52 15.30 3.07
N ILE A 63 4.05 16.56 2.98
CA ILE A 63 3.52 17.11 1.72
C ILE A 63 4.56 17.04 0.60
N ARG A 64 5.79 17.48 0.89
CA ARG A 64 6.91 17.43 -0.07
C ARG A 64 7.20 15.99 -0.51
N GLY A 65 7.32 15.07 0.45
CA GLY A 65 7.62 13.67 0.19
C GLY A 65 6.57 12.98 -0.67
N ASP A 66 5.29 13.25 -0.44
CA ASP A 66 4.18 12.70 -1.22
C ASP A 66 4.21 13.16 -2.69
N LEU A 67 4.28 14.46 -2.90
CA LEU A 67 4.29 15.05 -4.25
C LEU A 67 5.52 14.58 -5.02
N GLU A 68 6.69 14.53 -4.39
CA GLU A 68 7.92 14.02 -5.01
C GLU A 68 7.80 12.52 -5.35
N ARG A 69 7.32 11.70 -4.42
CA ARG A 69 7.12 10.24 -4.64
C ARG A 69 6.20 9.94 -5.80
N SER A 70 5.19 10.78 -6.07
CA SER A 70 4.32 10.57 -7.23
C SER A 70 5.05 10.61 -8.57
N GLY A 71 6.23 11.24 -8.63
CA GLY A 71 7.01 11.43 -9.85
C GLY A 71 6.41 12.43 -10.85
N LEU A 72 5.27 13.05 -10.52
CA LEU A 72 4.59 14.08 -11.33
C LEU A 72 4.99 15.51 -10.97
N PHE A 73 5.67 15.69 -9.83
CA PHE A 73 6.09 17.01 -9.35
C PHE A 73 7.61 17.12 -9.27
N LYS A 74 8.10 18.33 -9.50
CA LYS A 74 9.48 18.72 -9.22
C LYS A 74 9.44 19.75 -8.10
N LEU A 75 10.03 19.43 -6.96
CA LEU A 75 10.05 20.39 -5.86
C LEU A 75 10.99 21.56 -6.18
N VAL A 76 10.48 22.77 -6.02
CA VAL A 76 11.23 24.02 -6.09
C VAL A 76 11.66 24.41 -4.67
N ASP A 77 12.91 24.86 -4.53
CA ASP A 77 13.49 25.17 -3.22
C ASP A 77 12.74 26.33 -2.54
N ALA A 78 12.17 26.00 -1.39
CA ALA A 78 11.42 26.89 -0.51
C ALA A 78 12.00 26.86 0.92
N ASN A 79 13.22 26.32 1.10
CA ASN A 79 13.83 26.19 2.41
C ASN A 79 14.05 27.57 3.06
N GLY A 80 13.75 27.66 4.36
CA GLY A 80 13.85 28.90 5.13
C GLY A 80 12.76 29.93 4.85
N VAL A 81 11.81 29.65 3.95
CA VAL A 81 10.67 30.54 3.69
C VAL A 81 9.44 30.01 4.42
N ALA A 82 9.16 30.58 5.59
CA ALA A 82 7.93 30.32 6.34
C ALA A 82 6.81 31.25 5.85
N MET A 83 5.65 30.70 5.51
CA MET A 83 4.54 31.48 4.95
C MET A 83 3.20 30.89 5.35
N ASN A 84 2.31 31.74 5.87
CA ASN A 84 0.93 31.35 6.17
C ASN A 84 0.02 31.48 4.93
N GLU A 85 -1.18 30.92 5.03
CA GLU A 85 -2.18 30.90 3.96
C GLU A 85 -2.79 32.27 3.64
N SER A 86 -2.65 33.27 4.51
CA SER A 86 -3.20 34.62 4.31
C SER A 86 -2.22 35.60 3.65
N THR A 87 -0.92 35.29 3.68
CA THR A 87 0.12 36.10 3.06
C THR A 87 0.01 36.03 1.54
N SER A 88 0.07 37.17 0.86
CA SER A 88 0.18 37.20 -0.61
C SER A 88 1.59 36.75 -1.04
N PRO A 89 1.72 35.80 -1.97
CA PRO A 89 3.03 35.41 -2.49
C PRO A 89 3.76 36.59 -3.17
N ALA A 90 5.08 36.65 -3.00
CA ALA A 90 5.95 37.42 -3.88
C ALA A 90 6.07 36.69 -5.23
N TYR A 91 5.06 36.85 -6.10
CA TYR A 91 4.92 36.06 -7.33
C TYR A 91 6.14 36.11 -8.25
N SER A 92 6.79 37.27 -8.38
CA SER A 92 8.02 37.43 -9.15
C SER A 92 9.14 36.52 -8.65
N ASP A 93 9.30 36.41 -7.33
CA ASP A 93 10.40 35.69 -6.72
C ASP A 93 10.24 34.18 -6.91
N TRP A 94 9.01 33.68 -6.73
CA TRP A 94 8.68 32.28 -6.98
C TRP A 94 8.77 31.92 -8.46
N LYS A 95 8.36 32.82 -9.35
CA LYS A 95 8.54 32.65 -10.79
C LYS A 95 10.02 32.57 -11.16
N ASN A 96 10.85 33.43 -10.58
CA ASN A 96 12.31 33.43 -10.79
C ASN A 96 12.99 32.16 -10.23
N ARG A 97 12.44 31.56 -9.18
CA ARG A 97 12.84 30.23 -8.68
C ARG A 97 12.35 29.07 -9.56
N GLY A 98 11.51 29.36 -10.55
CA GLY A 98 10.96 28.37 -11.49
C GLY A 98 9.77 27.59 -10.95
N ALA A 99 9.02 28.12 -9.98
CA ALA A 99 7.77 27.52 -9.51
C ALA A 99 6.59 27.90 -10.41
N ASP A 100 5.80 26.90 -10.82
CA ASP A 100 4.50 27.13 -11.48
C ASP A 100 3.38 27.22 -10.44
N ALA A 101 3.53 26.52 -9.31
CA ALA A 101 2.61 26.56 -8.19
C ALA A 101 3.33 26.71 -6.85
N LEU A 102 2.66 27.33 -5.87
CA LEU A 102 3.13 27.47 -4.49
C LEU A 102 2.03 27.06 -3.52
N ALA A 103 2.34 26.17 -2.58
CA ALA A 103 1.52 25.95 -1.40
C ALA A 103 2.14 26.62 -0.16
N ALA A 104 1.31 27.31 0.61
CA ALA A 104 1.66 27.93 1.88
C ALA A 104 0.52 27.76 2.89
N GLY A 105 0.82 27.81 4.18
CA GLY A 105 -0.17 27.44 5.18
C GLY A 105 0.27 27.63 6.62
N SER A 106 -0.61 27.32 7.55
CA SER A 106 -0.33 27.41 8.97
C SER A 106 -0.92 26.25 9.76
N ILE A 107 -0.35 26.02 10.94
CA ILE A 107 -0.87 25.10 11.95
C ILE A 107 -1.28 25.96 13.15
N VAL A 108 -2.58 26.07 13.37
CA VAL A 108 -3.15 26.94 14.41
C VAL A 108 -3.78 26.08 15.51
N PRO A 109 -3.43 26.30 16.79
CA PRO A 109 -4.11 25.62 17.90
C PRO A 109 -5.61 25.98 17.94
N SER A 110 -6.47 25.00 18.19
CA SER A 110 -7.94 25.17 18.28
C SER A 110 -8.51 24.82 19.67
N GLY A 111 -7.65 24.56 20.67
CA GLY A 111 -8.06 24.12 22.02
C GLY A 111 -8.18 22.59 22.14
N ASP A 112 -8.22 22.07 23.37
CA ASP A 112 -8.36 20.63 23.69
C ASP A 112 -7.32 19.70 23.02
N GLY A 113 -6.11 20.19 22.78
CA GLY A 113 -5.07 19.45 22.05
C GLY A 113 -5.33 19.30 20.55
N ARG A 114 -6.39 19.91 20.02
CA ARG A 114 -6.67 19.99 18.59
C ARG A 114 -5.95 21.17 17.95
N GLN A 115 -5.61 20.97 16.69
CA GLN A 115 -4.97 21.94 15.81
C GLN A 115 -5.72 21.98 14.49
N GLU A 116 -5.55 23.05 13.74
CA GLU A 116 -6.08 23.19 12.39
C GLU A 116 -4.92 23.43 11.43
N ALA A 117 -4.72 22.51 10.50
CA ALA A 117 -3.75 22.66 9.42
C ALA A 117 -4.45 23.31 8.23
N ARG A 118 -4.12 24.57 7.93
CA ARG A 118 -4.71 25.39 6.88
C ARG A 118 -3.72 25.57 5.75
N PHE A 119 -4.19 25.56 4.52
CA PHE A 119 -3.33 25.86 3.37
C PHE A 119 -4.07 26.61 2.27
N ARG A 120 -3.29 27.31 1.45
CA ARG A 120 -3.69 27.78 0.13
C ARG A 120 -2.67 27.36 -0.91
N LEU A 121 -3.18 27.08 -2.11
CA LEU A 121 -2.42 26.78 -3.31
C LEU A 121 -2.58 27.95 -4.29
N TYR A 122 -1.46 28.42 -4.83
CA TYR A 122 -1.39 29.55 -5.75
C TYR A 122 -0.84 29.12 -7.11
N ASP A 123 -1.40 29.68 -8.18
CA ASP A 123 -0.80 29.68 -9.52
C ASP A 123 0.14 30.88 -9.61
N ILE A 124 1.43 30.61 -9.80
CA ILE A 124 2.46 31.65 -9.80
C ILE A 124 2.42 32.47 -11.08
N ASN A 125 2.08 31.84 -12.21
CA ASN A 125 2.05 32.49 -13.51
C ASN A 125 0.81 33.37 -13.68
N LYS A 126 -0.35 32.91 -13.22
CA LYS A 126 -1.62 33.65 -13.27
C LYS A 126 -1.84 34.57 -12.08
N GLN A 127 -0.97 34.50 -11.07
CA GLN A 127 -1.08 35.25 -9.82
C GLN A 127 -2.45 35.09 -9.15
N ALA A 128 -2.92 33.84 -9.08
CA ALA A 128 -4.28 33.52 -8.63
C ALA A 128 -4.26 32.42 -7.57
N THR A 129 -5.27 32.40 -6.70
CA THR A 129 -5.51 31.28 -5.79
C THR A 129 -6.23 30.15 -6.53
N LEU A 130 -5.67 28.95 -6.48
CA LEU A 130 -6.22 27.74 -7.11
C LEU A 130 -7.15 26.97 -6.17
N ALA A 131 -6.75 26.84 -4.90
CA ALA A 131 -7.46 26.08 -3.89
C ALA A 131 -7.02 26.50 -2.48
N GLY A 132 -7.77 26.07 -1.48
CA GLY A 132 -7.36 26.12 -0.08
C GLY A 132 -8.34 25.31 0.76
N ALA A 133 -7.84 24.76 1.86
CA ALA A 133 -8.67 24.04 2.82
C ALA A 133 -8.07 24.13 4.22
N ALA A 134 -8.85 23.69 5.19
CA ALA A 134 -8.44 23.55 6.58
C ALA A 134 -8.82 22.16 7.09
N PHE A 135 -7.89 21.51 7.79
CA PHE A 135 -8.09 20.19 8.35
C PHE A 135 -7.91 20.23 9.87
N VAL A 136 -8.96 19.86 10.59
CA VAL A 136 -8.85 19.61 12.04
C VAL A 136 -7.99 18.37 12.25
N THR A 137 -6.97 18.51 13.10
CA THR A 137 -5.96 17.49 13.38
C THR A 137 -5.47 17.60 14.82
N SER A 138 -4.48 16.78 15.17
CA SER A 138 -3.76 16.76 16.44
C SER A 138 -2.33 16.33 16.18
N THR A 139 -1.42 16.50 17.14
CA THR A 139 -0.01 16.12 16.97
C THR A 139 0.19 14.69 16.46
N PRO A 140 -0.51 13.66 16.99
CA PRO A 140 -0.40 12.29 16.46
C PRO A 140 -0.92 12.12 15.02
N MET A 141 -1.82 13.00 14.56
CA MET A 141 -2.47 12.95 13.25
C MET A 141 -1.90 13.96 12.24
N LEU A 142 -0.81 14.66 12.59
CA LEU A 142 -0.20 15.66 11.71
C LEU A 142 0.26 15.07 10.37
N ARG A 143 0.78 13.84 10.37
CA ARG A 143 1.14 13.14 9.13
C ARG A 143 -0.08 12.94 8.23
N ALA A 144 -1.19 12.45 8.79
CA ALA A 144 -2.44 12.28 8.05
C ALA A 144 -2.98 13.60 7.49
N ALA A 145 -2.82 14.71 8.22
CA ALA A 145 -3.16 16.04 7.70
C ALA A 145 -2.24 16.46 6.54
N GLY A 146 -0.94 16.22 6.64
CA GLY A 146 0.02 16.44 5.55
C GLY A 146 -0.34 15.67 4.28
N HIS A 147 -0.67 14.39 4.41
CA HIS A 147 -1.12 13.56 3.29
C HIS A 147 -2.38 14.11 2.63
N ARG A 148 -3.38 14.54 3.41
CA ARG A 148 -4.62 15.14 2.88
C ARG A 148 -4.38 16.47 2.15
N ILE A 149 -3.45 17.28 2.64
CA ILE A 149 -3.04 18.51 1.94
C ILE A 149 -2.35 18.16 0.62
N ALA A 150 -1.46 17.16 0.61
CA ALA A 150 -0.83 16.68 -0.61
C ALA A 150 -1.85 16.15 -1.61
N ASP A 151 -2.87 15.41 -1.14
CA ASP A 151 -3.96 14.90 -1.99
C ASP A 151 -4.75 16.05 -2.62
N ALA A 152 -5.07 17.09 -1.85
CA ALA A 152 -5.79 18.26 -2.36
C ALA A 152 -4.97 19.08 -3.37
N ILE A 153 -3.64 19.21 -3.15
CA ILE A 153 -2.73 19.84 -4.13
C ILE A 153 -2.66 19.00 -5.41
N TYR A 154 -2.49 17.69 -5.27
CA TYR A 154 -2.43 16.75 -6.37
C TYR A 154 -3.71 16.82 -7.20
N GLU A 155 -4.87 16.70 -6.57
CA GLU A 155 -6.16 16.72 -7.27
C GLU A 155 -6.38 18.04 -7.99
N LYS A 156 -5.99 19.17 -7.39
CA LYS A 156 -6.16 20.47 -8.04
C LYS A 156 -5.27 20.64 -9.28
N LEU A 157 -4.04 20.12 -9.26
CA LEU A 157 -3.06 20.31 -10.33
C LEU A 157 -3.11 19.22 -11.41
N ILE A 158 -3.51 18.00 -11.04
CA ILE A 158 -3.56 16.83 -11.92
C ILE A 158 -4.98 16.56 -12.44
N GLY A 159 -6.02 16.92 -11.67
CA GLY A 159 -7.41 16.66 -12.00
C GLY A 159 -7.90 15.25 -11.63
N GLU A 160 -7.15 14.52 -10.80
CA GLU A 160 -7.47 13.18 -10.32
C GLU A 160 -7.25 13.09 -8.81
N PRO A 161 -8.02 12.28 -8.06
CA PRO A 161 -7.83 12.13 -6.62
C PRO A 161 -6.39 11.68 -6.25
N GLY A 162 -5.81 12.34 -5.26
CA GLY A 162 -4.55 11.90 -4.65
C GLY A 162 -4.75 10.63 -3.81
N TYR A 163 -3.69 9.84 -3.66
CA TYR A 163 -3.70 8.54 -2.96
C TYR A 163 -2.80 8.51 -1.72
N PHE A 164 -2.29 9.66 -1.28
CA PHE A 164 -1.28 9.75 -0.24
C PHE A 164 -1.85 9.48 1.16
N ALA A 165 -3.08 9.91 1.44
CA ALA A 165 -3.75 9.63 2.71
C ALA A 165 -4.33 8.21 2.83
N THR A 166 -3.94 7.30 1.93
CA THR A 166 -4.33 5.89 1.95
C THR A 166 -3.38 5.08 2.83
N ARG A 167 -3.69 3.79 3.00
CA ARG A 167 -2.88 2.86 3.80
C ARG A 167 -2.53 1.64 2.96
N ILE A 168 -1.44 0.98 3.31
CA ILE A 168 -1.07 -0.33 2.76
C ILE A 168 -1.09 -1.37 3.87
N ALA A 169 -1.41 -2.60 3.50
CA ALA A 169 -1.20 -3.77 4.35
C ALA A 169 -0.14 -4.67 3.72
N TYR A 170 0.64 -5.35 4.55
CA TYR A 170 1.67 -6.29 4.10
C TYR A 170 2.00 -7.28 5.21
N VAL A 171 2.61 -8.41 4.85
CA VAL A 171 3.04 -9.41 5.81
C VAL A 171 4.55 -9.33 5.98
N VAL A 172 5.01 -9.25 7.24
CA VAL A 172 6.42 -9.33 7.61
C VAL A 172 6.72 -10.71 8.14
N LYS A 173 7.70 -11.39 7.55
CA LYS A 173 8.30 -12.62 8.08
C LYS A 173 9.62 -12.27 8.76
N GLY A 174 9.61 -12.20 10.08
CA GLY A 174 10.81 -11.94 10.89
C GLY A 174 11.58 -13.21 11.32
N GLY A 175 11.07 -14.40 10.99
CA GLY A 175 11.72 -15.68 11.29
C GLY A 175 10.86 -16.90 10.91
N PRO A 176 11.32 -18.13 11.20
CA PRO A 176 10.60 -19.35 10.83
C PRO A 176 9.19 -19.47 11.43
N LYS A 177 8.97 -18.91 12.63
CA LYS A 177 7.70 -18.94 13.37
C LYS A 177 7.27 -17.55 13.82
N HIS A 178 7.50 -16.56 12.97
CA HIS A 178 7.18 -15.17 13.29
C HIS A 178 6.67 -14.46 12.04
N TYR A 179 5.36 -14.31 11.97
CA TYR A 179 4.63 -13.64 10.89
C TYR A 179 3.78 -12.54 11.51
N GLU A 180 3.83 -11.35 10.92
CA GLU A 180 3.02 -10.23 11.36
C GLU A 180 2.31 -9.60 10.16
N LEU A 181 1.00 -9.36 10.28
CA LEU A 181 0.25 -8.54 9.33
C LEU A 181 0.35 -7.09 9.79
N HIS A 182 1.00 -6.26 8.98
CA HIS A 182 1.21 -4.84 9.26
C HIS A 182 0.27 -3.97 8.44
N ILE A 183 -0.05 -2.80 9.00
CA ILE A 183 -0.75 -1.70 8.32
C ILE A 183 0.11 -0.47 8.49
N ALA A 184 0.39 0.24 7.40
CA ALA A 184 1.16 1.47 7.37
C ALA A 184 0.45 2.54 6.52
N ASP A 185 0.88 3.78 6.63
CA ASP A 185 0.56 4.84 5.66
C ASP A 185 1.05 4.41 4.26
N ALA A 186 0.52 5.00 3.19
CA ALA A 186 0.91 4.67 1.82
C ALA A 186 2.41 4.85 1.55
N ASP A 187 3.08 5.70 2.31
CA ASP A 187 4.52 5.90 2.29
C ASP A 187 5.31 4.99 3.26
N GLY A 188 4.65 3.97 3.80
CA GLY A 188 5.25 2.93 4.63
C GLY A 188 5.64 3.37 6.05
N GLN A 189 5.28 4.59 6.45
CA GLN A 189 5.46 5.11 7.80
C GLN A 189 4.28 4.72 8.70
N ASN A 190 4.40 4.97 10.01
CA ASN A 190 3.37 4.63 11.01
C ASN A 190 2.94 3.15 10.99
N ALA A 191 3.87 2.24 10.64
CA ALA A 191 3.61 0.82 10.55
C ALA A 191 3.20 0.22 11.91
N GLN A 192 2.09 -0.51 11.93
CA GLN A 192 1.53 -1.16 13.11
C GLN A 192 1.15 -2.60 12.80
N ALA A 193 1.54 -3.53 13.68
CA ALA A 193 1.12 -4.92 13.58
C ALA A 193 -0.35 -5.07 13.98
N ALA A 194 -1.20 -5.39 13.00
CA ALA A 194 -2.61 -5.72 13.22
C ALA A 194 -2.80 -7.15 13.74
N LEU A 195 -1.93 -8.08 13.34
CA LEU A 195 -1.96 -9.48 13.81
C LEU A 195 -0.54 -10.03 13.90
N LYS A 196 -0.28 -10.82 14.95
CA LYS A 196 0.97 -11.58 15.11
C LYS A 196 0.65 -13.07 15.19
N SER A 197 1.42 -13.88 14.48
CA SER A 197 1.20 -15.32 14.36
C SER A 197 2.51 -16.09 14.33
N LYS A 198 2.47 -17.31 14.88
CA LYS A 198 3.57 -18.28 14.75
C LYS A 198 3.55 -19.02 13.42
N GLU A 199 2.43 -18.92 12.70
CA GLU A 199 2.16 -19.57 11.42
C GLU A 199 1.88 -18.52 10.33
N PRO A 200 2.01 -18.88 9.04
CA PRO A 200 1.80 -17.94 7.95
C PRO A 200 0.47 -17.19 7.99
N ILE A 201 0.52 -15.93 7.55
CA ILE A 201 -0.62 -15.09 7.17
C ILE A 201 -0.39 -14.76 5.70
N ILE A 202 -1.37 -14.95 4.83
CA ILE A 202 -1.23 -14.72 3.39
C ILE A 202 -2.47 -14.03 2.80
N SER A 203 -2.28 -13.43 1.63
CA SER A 203 -3.32 -12.84 0.79
C SER A 203 -4.25 -11.86 1.54
N PRO A 204 -3.72 -10.81 2.20
CA PRO A 204 -4.58 -9.79 2.79
C PRO A 204 -5.34 -9.02 1.69
N SER A 205 -6.57 -8.60 2.00
CA SER A 205 -7.42 -7.85 1.09
C SER A 205 -8.31 -6.87 1.87
N TRP A 206 -8.29 -5.60 1.47
CA TRP A 206 -9.07 -4.53 2.10
C TRP A 206 -10.54 -4.59 1.72
N SER A 207 -11.41 -4.36 2.71
CA SER A 207 -12.81 -4.04 2.40
C SER A 207 -12.90 -2.72 1.65
N PRO A 208 -13.93 -2.51 0.81
CA PRO A 208 -14.06 -1.29 -0.02
C PRO A 208 -14.15 0.02 0.77
N ASP A 209 -14.53 -0.05 2.05
CA ASP A 209 -14.60 1.08 2.99
C ASP A 209 -13.32 1.25 3.83
N GLY A 210 -12.33 0.36 3.69
CA GLY A 210 -11.07 0.39 4.42
C GLY A 210 -11.18 0.06 5.92
N SER A 211 -12.33 -0.41 6.40
CA SER A 211 -12.56 -0.68 7.83
C SER A 211 -12.15 -2.10 8.27
N ARG A 212 -12.00 -3.02 7.31
CA ARG A 212 -11.71 -4.44 7.53
C ARG A 212 -10.64 -4.97 6.59
N LEU A 213 -9.95 -6.02 7.04
CA LEU A 213 -9.06 -6.85 6.22
C LEU A 213 -9.57 -8.29 6.20
N ALA A 214 -9.66 -8.88 5.00
CA ALA A 214 -9.77 -10.33 4.84
C ALA A 214 -8.37 -10.91 4.63
N TYR A 215 -8.09 -12.11 5.16
CA TYR A 215 -6.82 -12.81 4.95
C TYR A 215 -6.96 -14.29 5.27
N VAL A 216 -5.96 -15.08 4.88
CA VAL A 216 -5.81 -16.48 5.30
C VAL A 216 -4.85 -16.54 6.48
N SER A 217 -5.24 -17.20 7.56
CA SER A 217 -4.37 -17.51 8.70
C SER A 217 -4.20 -19.01 8.86
N PHE A 218 -2.97 -19.44 9.14
CA PHE A 218 -2.60 -20.82 9.43
C PHE A 218 -2.42 -21.08 10.94
N GLU A 219 -2.84 -20.16 11.82
CA GLU A 219 -2.66 -20.26 13.29
C GLU A 219 -3.19 -21.58 13.88
N ASN A 220 -4.24 -22.14 13.27
CA ASN A 220 -4.85 -23.42 13.65
C ASN A 220 -4.28 -24.62 12.87
N LYS A 221 -3.08 -24.49 12.29
CA LYS A 221 -2.39 -25.52 11.48
C LYS A 221 -3.16 -25.96 10.22
N LYS A 222 -4.16 -25.18 9.82
CA LYS A 222 -4.92 -25.31 8.58
C LYS A 222 -5.27 -23.93 8.05
N PRO A 223 -5.47 -23.77 6.73
CA PRO A 223 -5.83 -22.48 6.14
C PRO A 223 -7.29 -22.12 6.49
N VAL A 224 -7.47 -20.99 7.16
CA VAL A 224 -8.80 -20.44 7.50
C VAL A 224 -8.86 -19.00 7.03
N VAL A 225 -9.95 -18.63 6.36
CA VAL A 225 -10.21 -17.25 5.92
C VAL A 225 -10.90 -16.49 7.05
N TYR A 226 -10.30 -15.36 7.44
CA TYR A 226 -10.84 -14.44 8.44
C TYR A 226 -11.19 -13.11 7.81
N VAL A 227 -12.19 -12.44 8.38
CA VAL A 227 -12.42 -11.00 8.25
C VAL A 227 -12.12 -10.34 9.60
N HIS A 228 -11.28 -9.32 9.58
CA HIS A 228 -10.75 -8.64 10.77
C HIS A 228 -11.14 -7.16 10.75
N SER A 229 -11.86 -6.71 11.77
CA SER A 229 -12.18 -5.30 12.00
C SER A 229 -10.98 -4.57 12.60
N LEU A 230 -10.55 -3.49 11.94
CA LEU A 230 -9.38 -2.73 12.38
C LEU A 230 -9.66 -1.83 13.58
N ALA A 231 -10.90 -1.34 13.71
CA ALA A 231 -11.28 -0.49 14.83
C ALA A 231 -11.44 -1.26 16.16
N THR A 232 -11.88 -2.53 16.08
CA THR A 232 -12.24 -3.31 17.28
C THR A 232 -11.32 -4.50 17.55
N GLY A 233 -10.49 -4.90 16.58
CA GLY A 233 -9.72 -6.14 16.62
C GLY A 233 -10.57 -7.42 16.46
N LYS A 234 -11.90 -7.30 16.29
CA LYS A 234 -12.80 -8.46 16.17
C LYS A 234 -12.51 -9.23 14.88
N ARG A 235 -12.40 -10.55 14.99
CA ARG A 235 -12.18 -11.49 13.87
C ARG A 235 -13.38 -12.41 13.69
N ILE A 236 -13.85 -12.56 12.46
CA ILE A 236 -14.93 -13.47 12.05
C ILE A 236 -14.32 -14.53 11.14
N VAL A 237 -14.62 -15.80 11.39
CA VAL A 237 -14.27 -16.90 10.48
C VAL A 237 -15.26 -16.87 9.32
N VAL A 238 -14.76 -16.69 8.10
CA VAL A 238 -15.59 -16.60 6.89
C VAL A 238 -15.53 -17.89 6.06
N ALA A 239 -14.38 -18.57 6.02
CA ALA A 239 -14.30 -19.89 5.39
C ALA A 239 -13.38 -20.83 6.18
N ASN A 240 -13.92 -21.98 6.57
CA ASN A 240 -13.25 -23.04 7.32
C ASN A 240 -13.77 -24.42 6.87
N PHE A 241 -13.90 -24.60 5.57
CA PHE A 241 -14.36 -25.85 4.98
C PHE A 241 -13.24 -26.88 4.93
N LYS A 242 -13.60 -28.15 4.73
CA LYS A 242 -12.62 -29.23 4.51
C LYS A 242 -11.71 -28.90 3.31
N GLY A 243 -10.41 -29.16 3.45
CA GLY A 243 -9.42 -28.86 2.42
C GLY A 243 -8.81 -27.46 2.58
N SER A 244 -8.43 -26.83 1.47
CA SER A 244 -7.85 -25.50 1.45
C SER A 244 -8.92 -24.41 1.36
N ASN A 245 -8.70 -23.29 2.05
CA ASN A 245 -9.52 -22.08 2.03
C ASN A 245 -8.57 -20.90 1.81
N SER A 246 -8.60 -20.23 0.65
CA SER A 246 -7.58 -19.24 0.31
C SER A 246 -8.07 -18.08 -0.56
N ALA A 247 -7.15 -17.14 -0.82
CA ALA A 247 -7.29 -16.01 -1.75
C ALA A 247 -8.60 -15.22 -1.62
N PRO A 248 -8.93 -14.66 -0.45
CA PRO A 248 -10.11 -13.83 -0.29
C PRO A 248 -9.98 -12.50 -1.06
N THR A 249 -11.06 -12.09 -1.71
CA THR A 249 -11.22 -10.76 -2.30
C THR A 249 -12.62 -10.23 -2.04
N TRP A 250 -12.76 -8.93 -1.82
CA TRP A 250 -14.04 -8.32 -1.49
C TRP A 250 -14.86 -8.01 -2.75
N SER A 251 -16.17 -8.22 -2.68
CA SER A 251 -17.09 -7.58 -3.63
C SER A 251 -17.06 -6.06 -3.43
N PRO A 252 -17.27 -5.24 -4.48
CA PRO A 252 -17.21 -3.77 -4.37
C PRO A 252 -18.25 -3.18 -3.42
N ASP A 253 -19.37 -3.88 -3.20
CA ASP A 253 -20.41 -3.51 -2.23
C ASP A 253 -20.07 -3.88 -0.78
N GLY A 254 -18.97 -4.62 -0.55
CA GLY A 254 -18.49 -5.04 0.77
C GLY A 254 -19.35 -6.11 1.46
N ARG A 255 -20.29 -6.75 0.76
CA ARG A 255 -21.23 -7.73 1.35
C ARG A 255 -20.73 -9.17 1.26
N LYS A 256 -19.97 -9.49 0.23
CA LYS A 256 -19.46 -10.84 -0.05
C LYS A 256 -17.93 -10.83 -0.19
N LEU A 257 -17.34 -12.01 -0.02
CA LEU A 257 -16.00 -12.34 -0.50
C LEU A 257 -16.10 -13.36 -1.62
N ALA A 258 -15.24 -13.25 -2.62
CA ALA A 258 -14.85 -14.41 -3.43
C ALA A 258 -13.64 -15.08 -2.75
N VAL A 259 -13.67 -16.41 -2.70
CA VAL A 259 -12.67 -17.26 -2.03
C VAL A 259 -12.40 -18.49 -2.88
N VAL A 260 -11.24 -19.11 -2.69
CA VAL A 260 -10.88 -20.38 -3.30
C VAL A 260 -11.08 -21.49 -2.28
N LEU A 261 -11.94 -22.46 -2.60
CA LEU A 261 -12.19 -23.62 -1.74
C LEU A 261 -11.89 -24.90 -2.50
N THR A 262 -11.33 -25.89 -1.80
CA THR A 262 -11.16 -27.26 -2.33
C THR A 262 -12.16 -28.26 -1.74
N LYS A 263 -13.24 -27.77 -1.12
CA LYS A 263 -14.20 -28.58 -0.37
C LYS A 263 -14.95 -29.62 -1.22
N GLU A 264 -15.03 -29.39 -2.53
CA GLU A 264 -15.72 -30.24 -3.52
C GLU A 264 -14.75 -30.83 -4.56
N GLY A 265 -13.45 -30.87 -4.24
CA GLY A 265 -12.40 -31.34 -5.15
C GLY A 265 -11.88 -30.26 -6.10
N GLY A 266 -10.57 -30.25 -6.33
CA GLY A 266 -9.86 -29.20 -7.08
C GLY A 266 -9.97 -27.81 -6.43
N SER A 267 -9.24 -26.83 -6.94
CA SER A 267 -9.38 -25.43 -6.48
C SER A 267 -10.47 -24.74 -7.29
N GLN A 268 -11.52 -24.29 -6.63
CA GLN A 268 -12.66 -23.64 -7.29
C GLN A 268 -13.01 -22.33 -6.60
N ILE A 269 -13.61 -21.42 -7.36
CA ILE A 269 -14.03 -20.11 -6.88
C ILE A 269 -15.44 -20.22 -6.30
N PHE A 270 -15.59 -19.69 -5.09
CA PHE A 270 -16.85 -19.55 -4.40
C PHE A 270 -17.07 -18.09 -4.00
N THR A 271 -18.31 -17.69 -3.85
CA THR A 271 -18.68 -16.50 -3.08
C THR A 271 -19.22 -16.90 -1.72
N VAL A 272 -18.93 -16.10 -0.70
CA VAL A 272 -19.38 -16.29 0.68
C VAL A 272 -19.76 -14.92 1.26
N ASN A 273 -20.82 -14.84 2.07
CA ASN A 273 -21.18 -13.63 2.79
C ASN A 273 -20.13 -13.28 3.85
N THR A 274 -19.98 -12.01 4.20
CA THR A 274 -18.92 -11.58 5.15
C THR A 274 -19.10 -12.08 6.58
N ASP A 275 -20.26 -12.67 6.90
CA ASP A 275 -20.53 -13.40 8.15
C ASP A 275 -20.19 -14.91 8.08
N GLY A 276 -19.73 -15.41 6.92
CA GLY A 276 -19.40 -16.80 6.66
C GLY A 276 -20.54 -17.65 6.08
N SER A 277 -21.74 -17.09 5.94
CA SER A 277 -22.91 -17.79 5.38
C SER A 277 -22.93 -17.79 3.84
N GLY A 278 -23.87 -18.53 3.23
CA GLY A 278 -24.19 -18.37 1.81
C GLY A 278 -23.10 -18.78 0.82
N ALA A 279 -22.29 -19.81 1.14
CA ALA A 279 -21.24 -20.29 0.26
C ALA A 279 -21.80 -20.86 -1.06
N GLN A 280 -21.54 -20.19 -2.18
CA GLN A 280 -22.00 -20.55 -3.53
C GLN A 280 -20.82 -20.79 -4.46
N ARG A 281 -20.81 -21.93 -5.17
CA ARG A 281 -19.76 -22.26 -6.15
C ARG A 281 -20.01 -21.52 -7.46
N LEU A 282 -18.97 -20.89 -8.00
CA LEU A 282 -19.03 -20.19 -9.30
C LEU A 282 -18.37 -20.97 -10.43
N THR A 283 -17.31 -21.74 -10.13
CA THR A 283 -16.61 -22.54 -11.14
C THR A 283 -16.81 -24.04 -10.85
N PRO A 284 -17.54 -24.78 -11.71
CA PRO A 284 -17.67 -26.23 -11.61
C PRO A 284 -16.79 -26.94 -12.65
N THR A 285 -15.47 -26.77 -12.59
CA THR A 285 -14.55 -27.36 -13.56
C THR A 285 -13.57 -28.34 -12.91
N SER A 286 -12.88 -29.16 -13.71
CA SER A 286 -11.84 -30.08 -13.23
C SER A 286 -10.47 -29.42 -13.01
N GLY A 287 -10.20 -28.30 -13.68
CA GLY A 287 -8.96 -27.54 -13.54
C GLY A 287 -8.88 -26.73 -12.25
N ILE A 288 -7.70 -26.17 -12.00
CA ILE A 288 -7.45 -25.21 -10.92
C ILE A 288 -8.05 -23.85 -11.32
N ASN A 289 -8.81 -23.26 -10.42
CA ASN A 289 -9.32 -21.89 -10.51
C ASN A 289 -8.96 -21.18 -9.20
N THR A 290 -8.18 -20.11 -9.29
CA THR A 290 -7.60 -19.45 -8.11
C THR A 290 -7.43 -17.94 -8.33
N GLU A 291 -7.05 -17.23 -7.27
CA GLU A 291 -6.76 -15.78 -7.29
C GLU A 291 -7.92 -14.93 -7.87
N PRO A 292 -9.16 -15.10 -7.37
CA PRO A 292 -10.27 -14.31 -7.83
C PRO A 292 -10.06 -12.82 -7.52
N PHE A 293 -10.58 -11.95 -8.37
CA PHE A 293 -10.64 -10.51 -8.18
C PHE A 293 -11.90 -9.96 -8.84
N PHE A 294 -12.74 -9.25 -8.08
CA PHE A 294 -13.94 -8.63 -8.63
C PHE A 294 -13.59 -7.48 -9.58
N SER A 295 -14.41 -7.30 -10.63
CA SER A 295 -14.44 -6.05 -11.37
C SER A 295 -14.97 -4.91 -10.48
N PRO A 296 -14.58 -3.64 -10.72
CA PRO A 296 -15.04 -2.50 -9.91
C PRO A 296 -16.56 -2.32 -9.90
N ASP A 297 -17.24 -2.72 -10.97
CA ASP A 297 -18.70 -2.70 -11.09
C ASP A 297 -19.41 -3.89 -10.40
N GLY A 298 -18.64 -4.86 -9.88
CA GLY A 298 -19.15 -6.05 -9.20
C GLY A 298 -19.80 -7.10 -10.11
N GLN A 299 -19.84 -6.88 -11.43
CA GLN A 299 -20.55 -7.76 -12.37
C GLN A 299 -19.73 -9.00 -12.76
N SER A 300 -18.43 -9.02 -12.47
CA SER A 300 -17.54 -10.08 -12.94
C SER A 300 -16.44 -10.38 -11.95
N ILE A 301 -15.89 -11.59 -12.07
CA ILE A 301 -14.70 -12.03 -11.35
C ILE A 301 -13.65 -12.44 -12.38
N TYR A 302 -12.48 -11.83 -12.28
CA TYR A 302 -11.27 -12.25 -12.98
C TYR A 302 -10.50 -13.24 -12.12
N PHE A 303 -9.91 -14.26 -12.72
CA PHE A 303 -9.24 -15.32 -11.99
C PHE A 303 -8.22 -16.06 -12.85
N THR A 304 -7.31 -16.75 -12.19
CA THR A 304 -6.31 -17.62 -12.81
C THR A 304 -6.88 -19.02 -13.00
N SER A 305 -6.72 -19.61 -14.20
CA SER A 305 -7.07 -21.01 -14.45
C SER A 305 -6.10 -21.71 -15.40
N ASP A 306 -5.85 -22.99 -15.15
CA ASP A 306 -5.02 -23.88 -15.97
C ASP A 306 -5.83 -24.71 -16.99
N ARG A 307 -7.14 -24.45 -17.13
CA ARG A 307 -8.04 -25.22 -18.00
C ARG A 307 -7.60 -25.34 -19.47
N GLY A 308 -6.74 -24.43 -19.93
CA GLY A 308 -6.17 -24.41 -21.27
C GLY A 308 -4.74 -24.97 -21.37
N GLY A 309 -4.26 -25.68 -20.33
CA GLY A 309 -2.91 -26.23 -20.23
C GLY A 309 -2.05 -25.45 -19.24
N SER A 310 -1.68 -24.20 -19.57
CA SER A 310 -0.92 -23.33 -18.65
C SER A 310 -1.82 -22.32 -17.94
N PRO A 311 -1.43 -21.82 -16.75
CA PRO A 311 -2.16 -20.77 -16.04
C PRO A 311 -2.33 -19.50 -16.88
N GLN A 312 -3.58 -19.10 -17.05
CA GLN A 312 -4.02 -17.94 -17.80
C GLN A 312 -5.15 -17.25 -17.05
N ILE A 313 -5.44 -16.00 -17.42
CA ILE A 313 -6.48 -15.21 -16.79
C ILE A 313 -7.79 -15.40 -17.55
N TYR A 314 -8.85 -15.64 -16.80
CA TYR A 314 -10.22 -15.78 -17.26
C TYR A 314 -11.13 -14.80 -16.52
N ARG A 315 -12.30 -14.54 -17.09
CA ARG A 315 -13.40 -13.77 -16.52
C ARG A 315 -14.65 -14.62 -16.49
N ILE A 316 -15.42 -14.53 -15.41
CA ILE A 316 -16.76 -15.11 -15.28
C ILE A 316 -17.71 -14.05 -14.73
N SER A 317 -19.02 -14.18 -14.97
CA SER A 317 -20.01 -13.35 -14.25
C SER A 317 -19.91 -13.63 -12.74
N ALA A 318 -20.17 -12.61 -11.92
CA ALA A 318 -20.22 -12.75 -10.47
C ALA A 318 -21.31 -13.72 -9.99
N ASP A 319 -22.32 -13.98 -10.83
CA ASP A 319 -23.38 -14.98 -10.59
C ASP A 319 -23.04 -16.38 -11.14
N GLY A 320 -21.87 -16.55 -11.76
CA GLY A 320 -21.39 -17.80 -12.35
C GLY A 320 -21.63 -17.91 -13.86
N GLY A 321 -21.60 -19.13 -14.39
CA GLY A 321 -21.79 -19.42 -15.82
C GLY A 321 -20.50 -19.70 -16.59
N ALA A 322 -20.50 -19.44 -17.90
CA ALA A 322 -19.35 -19.72 -18.75
C ALA A 322 -18.23 -18.70 -18.53
N ALA A 323 -17.00 -19.20 -18.36
CA ALA A 323 -15.83 -18.34 -18.24
C ALA A 323 -15.19 -18.07 -19.61
N GLN A 324 -14.74 -16.84 -19.81
CA GLN A 324 -14.06 -16.36 -21.00
C GLN A 324 -12.57 -16.14 -20.71
N ARG A 325 -11.68 -16.62 -21.59
CA ARG A 325 -10.24 -16.33 -21.49
C ARG A 325 -9.96 -14.86 -21.83
N ILE A 326 -9.11 -14.20 -21.04
CA ILE A 326 -8.75 -12.79 -21.19
C ILE A 326 -7.30 -12.63 -21.66
N SER A 327 -6.36 -13.40 -21.11
CA SER A 327 -4.95 -13.32 -21.50
C SER A 327 -4.59 -14.29 -22.61
N PHE A 328 -4.05 -13.78 -23.72
CA PHE A 328 -3.61 -14.58 -24.87
C PHE A 328 -2.12 -14.44 -25.18
N GLU A 329 -1.50 -13.32 -24.77
CA GLU A 329 -0.07 -13.10 -24.89
C GLU A 329 0.69 -13.70 -23.71
N GLY A 330 1.78 -14.42 -23.99
CA GLY A 330 2.63 -15.03 -22.97
C GLY A 330 2.19 -16.44 -22.55
N SER A 331 3.15 -17.23 -22.07
CA SER A 331 2.95 -18.65 -21.75
C SER A 331 2.33 -18.89 -20.37
N TYR A 332 2.35 -17.91 -19.47
CA TYR A 332 1.89 -18.04 -18.09
C TYR A 332 1.51 -16.66 -17.52
N ASN A 333 0.26 -16.49 -17.12
CA ASN A 333 -0.30 -15.22 -16.63
C ASN A 333 -1.20 -15.47 -15.42
N VAL A 334 -0.94 -14.80 -14.30
CA VAL A 334 -1.58 -15.06 -13.00
C VAL A 334 -1.81 -13.78 -12.19
N SER A 335 -2.48 -13.91 -11.04
CA SER A 335 -2.75 -12.85 -10.07
C SER A 335 -3.40 -11.59 -10.67
N PRO A 336 -4.53 -11.71 -11.41
CA PRO A 336 -5.15 -10.57 -12.06
C PRO A 336 -5.66 -9.53 -11.03
N ARG A 337 -5.50 -8.26 -11.36
CA ARG A 337 -6.06 -7.11 -10.63
C ARG A 337 -6.61 -6.12 -11.63
N ILE A 338 -7.85 -5.69 -11.44
CA ILE A 338 -8.48 -4.69 -12.30
C ILE A 338 -8.26 -3.31 -11.68
N SER A 339 -7.92 -2.32 -12.52
CA SER A 339 -7.79 -0.94 -12.07
C SER A 339 -9.14 -0.41 -11.56
N PRO A 340 -9.15 0.57 -10.63
CA PRO A 340 -10.38 1.11 -10.06
C PRO A 340 -11.39 1.65 -11.10
N ASP A 341 -10.90 2.14 -12.24
CA ASP A 341 -11.71 2.64 -13.36
C ASP A 341 -12.18 1.53 -14.34
N GLY A 342 -11.75 0.28 -14.13
CA GLY A 342 -12.12 -0.87 -14.95
C GLY A 342 -11.44 -0.93 -16.32
N ARG A 343 -10.48 -0.05 -16.62
CA ARG A 343 -9.86 0.05 -17.97
C ARG A 343 -8.64 -0.82 -18.15
N SER A 344 -7.90 -1.10 -17.08
CA SER A 344 -6.63 -1.81 -17.12
C SER A 344 -6.65 -3.04 -16.22
N MET A 345 -5.82 -4.02 -16.55
CA MET A 345 -5.57 -5.20 -15.73
C MET A 345 -4.08 -5.34 -15.48
N ALA A 346 -3.67 -5.25 -14.22
CA ALA A 346 -2.33 -5.65 -13.78
C ALA A 346 -2.31 -7.17 -13.51
N PHE A 347 -1.20 -7.82 -13.84
CA PHE A 347 -1.03 -9.26 -13.62
C PHE A 347 0.47 -9.61 -13.59
N ILE A 348 0.76 -10.80 -13.07
CA ILE A 348 2.11 -11.36 -13.11
C ILE A 348 2.24 -12.25 -14.33
N SER A 349 3.23 -11.97 -15.15
CA SER A 349 3.49 -12.69 -16.38
C SER A 349 4.86 -13.33 -16.35
N ARG A 350 4.94 -14.58 -16.80
CA ARG A 350 6.23 -15.22 -17.03
C ARG A 350 6.82 -14.71 -18.34
N ARG A 351 8.03 -14.17 -18.27
CA ARG A 351 8.83 -13.76 -19.42
C ARG A 351 10.22 -14.34 -19.22
N GLU A 352 10.65 -15.16 -20.18
CA GLU A 352 11.88 -15.96 -20.07
C GLU A 352 11.87 -16.79 -18.76
N SER A 353 12.85 -16.58 -17.88
CA SER A 353 12.95 -17.23 -16.57
C SER A 353 12.30 -16.47 -15.41
N GLY A 354 11.85 -15.22 -15.62
CA GLY A 354 11.34 -14.34 -14.56
C GLY A 354 9.82 -14.22 -14.52
N PHE A 355 9.29 -13.86 -13.35
CA PHE A 355 7.92 -13.40 -13.13
C PHE A 355 7.94 -11.88 -12.98
N ARG A 356 7.27 -11.19 -13.92
CA ARG A 356 7.30 -9.73 -14.06
C ARG A 356 5.89 -9.16 -13.98
N LEU A 357 5.77 -7.96 -13.43
CA LEU A 357 4.55 -7.17 -13.50
C LEU A 357 4.27 -6.74 -14.94
N ALA A 358 3.06 -7.04 -15.40
CA ALA A 358 2.52 -6.62 -16.67
C ALA A 358 1.20 -5.86 -16.47
N VAL A 359 0.89 -4.97 -17.39
CA VAL A 359 -0.41 -4.29 -17.47
C VAL A 359 -1.00 -4.49 -18.86
N MET A 360 -2.27 -4.84 -18.92
CA MET A 360 -3.07 -4.93 -20.14
C MET A 360 -4.11 -3.82 -20.15
N ASP A 361 -4.21 -3.08 -21.26
CA ASP A 361 -5.39 -2.28 -21.56
C ASP A 361 -6.54 -3.20 -22.00
N LEU A 362 -7.67 -3.17 -21.30
CA LEU A 362 -8.74 -4.14 -21.48
C LEU A 362 -9.53 -3.92 -22.78
N ALA A 363 -9.47 -2.74 -23.39
CA ALA A 363 -10.16 -2.43 -24.65
C ALA A 363 -9.35 -2.91 -25.86
N SER A 364 -8.11 -2.46 -25.97
CA SER A 364 -7.18 -2.77 -27.06
C SER A 364 -6.48 -4.13 -26.92
N LYS A 365 -6.46 -4.70 -25.71
CA LYS A 365 -5.70 -5.90 -25.34
C LYS A 365 -4.17 -5.74 -25.41
N GLN A 366 -3.68 -4.52 -25.57
CA GLN A 366 -2.25 -4.24 -25.56
C GLN A 366 -1.66 -4.54 -24.18
N VAL A 367 -0.53 -5.27 -24.15
CA VAL A 367 0.21 -5.60 -22.93
C VAL A 367 1.52 -4.82 -22.90
N GLN A 368 1.85 -4.30 -21.72
CA GLN A 368 3.15 -3.70 -21.41
C GLN A 368 3.76 -4.39 -20.18
N ILE A 369 5.04 -4.72 -20.25
CA ILE A 369 5.81 -5.19 -19.09
C ILE A 369 6.39 -3.96 -18.36
N LEU A 370 6.17 -3.86 -17.05
CA LEU A 370 6.55 -2.67 -16.26
C LEU A 370 7.85 -2.87 -15.46
N THR A 371 8.23 -4.11 -15.19
CA THR A 371 9.36 -4.45 -14.34
C THR A 371 10.35 -5.39 -15.03
N GLU A 372 11.58 -5.38 -14.53
CA GLU A 372 12.68 -6.25 -15.01
C GLU A 372 13.08 -7.29 -13.95
N SER A 373 12.43 -7.27 -12.78
CA SER A 373 12.66 -8.21 -11.68
C SER A 373 12.28 -9.65 -12.04
N HIS A 374 12.77 -10.60 -11.25
CA HIS A 374 12.63 -12.02 -11.55
C HIS A 374 11.51 -12.73 -10.77
N LYS A 375 10.98 -12.11 -9.71
CA LYS A 375 10.07 -12.76 -8.76
C LYS A 375 9.01 -11.79 -8.25
N ASP A 376 8.33 -11.11 -9.16
CA ASP A 376 7.21 -10.25 -8.81
C ASP A 376 5.98 -11.07 -8.47
N GLU A 377 5.28 -10.66 -7.42
CA GLU A 377 4.07 -11.32 -6.94
C GLU A 377 3.07 -10.31 -6.36
N SER A 378 1.82 -10.76 -6.26
CA SER A 378 0.73 -10.08 -5.55
C SER A 378 0.57 -8.59 -5.91
N PRO A 379 0.31 -8.23 -7.19
CA PRO A 379 0.04 -6.85 -7.56
C PRO A 379 -1.21 -6.30 -6.86
N THR A 380 -1.25 -4.99 -6.64
CA THR A 380 -2.41 -4.27 -6.09
C THR A 380 -2.35 -2.79 -6.49
N PHE A 381 -3.44 -2.27 -7.05
CA PHE A 381 -3.52 -0.87 -7.47
C PHE A 381 -3.74 0.07 -6.28
N ALA A 382 -3.09 1.24 -6.31
CA ALA A 382 -3.56 2.40 -5.56
C ALA A 382 -5.00 2.77 -6.00
N PRO A 383 -5.82 3.37 -5.12
CA PRO A 383 -7.24 3.58 -5.39
C PRO A 383 -7.57 4.57 -6.52
N ASN A 384 -6.59 5.35 -6.98
CA ASN A 384 -6.72 6.18 -8.20
C ASN A 384 -6.18 5.50 -9.47
N GLY A 385 -5.65 4.28 -9.37
CA GLY A 385 -5.10 3.50 -10.49
C GLY A 385 -3.72 3.92 -10.99
N ARG A 386 -3.08 4.95 -10.42
CA ARG A 386 -1.80 5.48 -10.93
C ARG A 386 -0.58 4.65 -10.57
N MET A 387 -0.63 3.97 -9.42
CA MET A 387 0.47 3.16 -8.91
C MET A 387 0.01 1.71 -8.69
N ILE A 388 0.93 0.78 -8.85
CA ILE A 388 0.75 -0.64 -8.56
C ILE A 388 1.84 -1.05 -7.57
N LEU A 389 1.44 -1.52 -6.39
CA LEU A 389 2.32 -2.12 -5.40
C LEU A 389 2.45 -3.63 -5.68
N ILE A 390 3.66 -4.16 -5.56
CA ILE A 390 4.01 -5.57 -5.71
C ILE A 390 4.95 -5.98 -4.58
N ALA A 391 5.00 -7.28 -4.28
CA ALA A 391 6.14 -7.88 -3.59
C ALA A 391 7.14 -8.41 -4.63
N THR A 392 8.42 -8.31 -4.31
CA THR A 392 9.52 -8.81 -5.16
C THR A 392 10.70 -9.21 -4.28
N GLU A 393 11.75 -9.76 -4.89
CA GLU A 393 12.94 -10.23 -4.16
C GLU A 393 14.20 -9.50 -4.63
N ILE A 394 14.99 -8.99 -3.67
CA ILE A 394 16.28 -8.36 -3.92
C ILE A 394 17.31 -8.95 -2.96
N GLY A 395 18.41 -9.48 -3.50
CA GLY A 395 19.47 -10.09 -2.70
C GLY A 395 18.97 -11.25 -1.83
N GLY A 396 17.95 -11.99 -2.28
CA GLY A 396 17.34 -13.09 -1.52
C GLY A 396 16.34 -12.67 -0.43
N ARG A 397 15.97 -11.38 -0.35
CA ARG A 397 15.02 -10.85 0.63
C ARG A 397 13.77 -10.29 -0.05
N GLY A 398 12.60 -10.61 0.50
CA GLY A 398 11.33 -10.02 0.09
C GLY A 398 11.26 -8.53 0.44
N VAL A 399 10.94 -7.71 -0.55
CA VAL A 399 10.74 -6.26 -0.45
C VAL A 399 9.46 -5.87 -1.18
N LEU A 400 8.95 -4.67 -0.89
CA LEU A 400 7.84 -4.10 -1.66
C LEU A 400 8.37 -3.14 -2.72
N SER A 401 7.65 -3.03 -3.83
CA SER A 401 7.93 -2.08 -4.90
C SER A 401 6.63 -1.48 -5.42
N ALA A 402 6.56 -0.16 -5.55
CA ALA A 402 5.44 0.53 -6.19
C ALA A 402 5.88 1.08 -7.56
N VAL A 403 5.13 0.75 -8.61
CA VAL A 403 5.46 1.11 -9.99
C VAL A 403 4.29 1.91 -10.58
N SER A 404 4.57 3.02 -11.27
CA SER A 404 3.53 3.75 -11.98
C SER A 404 2.95 2.91 -13.11
N ILE A 405 1.68 3.13 -13.47
CA ILE A 405 1.00 2.36 -14.51
C ILE A 405 1.69 2.44 -15.89
N ASP A 406 2.47 3.49 -16.14
CA ASP A 406 3.28 3.66 -17.35
C ASP A 406 4.72 3.09 -17.24
N GLY A 407 5.09 2.58 -16.07
CA GLY A 407 6.39 1.96 -15.77
C GLY A 407 7.55 2.93 -15.52
N ARG A 408 7.31 4.25 -15.55
CA ARG A 408 8.38 5.26 -15.50
C ARG A 408 8.87 5.60 -14.09
N ILE A 409 8.01 5.49 -13.10
CA ILE A 409 8.32 5.76 -11.69
C ILE A 409 8.33 4.43 -10.95
N LYS A 410 9.42 4.16 -10.24
CA LYS A 410 9.58 2.95 -9.43
C LYS A 410 10.05 3.36 -8.04
N GLN A 411 9.28 2.99 -7.03
CA GLN A 411 9.60 3.16 -5.63
C GLN A 411 9.90 1.81 -5.02
N ARG A 412 10.99 1.68 -4.28
CA ARG A 412 11.32 0.49 -3.50
C ARG A 412 11.05 0.78 -2.03
N LEU A 413 10.31 -0.09 -1.38
CA LEU A 413 9.97 0.01 0.03
C LEU A 413 10.56 -1.21 0.77
N SER A 414 11.54 -0.96 1.63
CA SER A 414 12.28 -2.02 2.34
C SER A 414 12.27 -1.81 3.85
N ILE A 415 12.17 -2.89 4.64
CA ILE A 415 12.43 -2.84 6.09
C ILE A 415 13.87 -3.25 6.39
N GLN A 416 14.46 -2.71 7.46
CA GLN A 416 15.84 -3.06 7.85
C GLN A 416 16.01 -4.53 8.27
N ALA A 417 14.98 -5.13 8.88
CA ALA A 417 15.02 -6.49 9.40
C ALA A 417 13.71 -7.24 9.09
N GLY A 418 13.76 -8.16 8.13
CA GLY A 418 12.65 -9.04 7.78
C GLY A 418 12.46 -9.19 6.28
N ASP A 419 11.54 -10.07 5.91
CA ASP A 419 11.13 -10.34 4.54
C ASP A 419 9.66 -9.90 4.40
N VAL A 420 9.42 -8.94 3.51
CA VAL A 420 8.09 -8.36 3.27
C VAL A 420 7.45 -8.98 2.05
N ARG A 421 6.17 -9.31 2.17
CA ARG A 421 5.39 -10.00 1.13
C ARG A 421 3.92 -9.64 1.19
N GLU A 422 3.16 -10.14 0.21
CA GLU A 422 1.69 -10.13 0.21
C GLU A 422 1.08 -8.73 0.44
N PRO A 423 1.44 -7.71 -0.37
CA PRO A 423 0.90 -6.38 -0.19
C PRO A 423 -0.58 -6.28 -0.60
N ALA A 424 -1.29 -5.35 0.04
CA ALA A 424 -2.61 -4.90 -0.36
C ALA A 424 -2.72 -3.39 -0.18
N TRP A 425 -2.99 -2.64 -1.25
CA TRP A 425 -3.24 -1.21 -1.17
C TRP A 425 -4.69 -0.97 -0.72
N GLY A 426 -4.87 -0.15 0.29
CA GLY A 426 -6.18 0.21 0.83
C GLY A 426 -6.94 1.23 -0.04
N PRO A 427 -8.26 1.31 0.12
CA PRO A 427 -9.09 2.29 -0.57
C PRO A 427 -8.83 3.71 -0.05
N PHE A 428 -9.47 4.71 -0.67
CA PHE A 428 -9.61 6.03 -0.06
C PHE A 428 -10.26 5.91 1.33
N ALA A 429 -9.75 6.67 2.29
CA ALA A 429 -10.42 6.82 3.58
C ALA A 429 -11.76 7.54 3.35
N ARG A 430 -12.85 6.96 3.87
CA ARG A 430 -14.17 7.60 3.89
C ARG A 430 -14.36 8.47 5.11
#